data_AF-A0A956KC44-F1
#
_entry.id   AF-A0A956KC44-F1
#
_cell.length_a   1.000
_cell.length_b   1.000
_cell.length_c   1.000
_cell.angle_alpha   90.00
_cell.angle_beta   90.00
_cell.angle_gamma   90.00
#
_symmetry.space_group_name_H-M   'P 1'
#
loop_
_entity.id
_entity.type
_entity.pdbx_description
1 polymer ?
#
loop_
_entity_poly.entity_id
_entity_poly.type
_entity_poly.pdbx_seq_one_letter_code
_entity_poly.pdbx_strand_id
1 'polypeptide(L)'
;MDEDAELDAQIAAARDQHGDIAPPWAKHPEYTRYTIGWRMGAGETWMALWRRFLERLPAPLDRIAYLRRHPKAPRTWATLVCGLLDPARRYDAPLTGDELRALRSLGLVGDDVAFDAWRAGGDASIPAIWSRSERPAHAARYNPRGLGFWTRWAATQRAGDPRFLDRWGVIPSSWAAFVVALAAGEVGDTVASRAAAQRLELAPRWPAPSEGLERLAVELAAHGGAPSTPWQLGVDPTTRAGSDALDMGYVDAWLLWVRSSFDDPRTWVRYTSGRGPLSSAWIAMLLPQFAWDAATRPRGS
;
A
#
# COMPACT_ATOMS: atom_id res chain seq x y z
N MET A 1 8.37 33.53 -16.63
CA MET A 1 6.96 33.30 -16.25
C MET A 1 6.94 33.33 -14.73
N ASP A 2 5.98 34.00 -14.11
CA ASP A 2 5.89 34.08 -12.65
C ASP A 2 5.54 32.69 -12.09
N GLU A 3 6.44 32.11 -11.28
CA GLU A 3 6.32 30.77 -10.72
C GLU A 3 5.05 30.63 -9.86
N ASP A 4 4.67 31.70 -9.16
CA ASP A 4 3.45 31.75 -8.36
C ASP A 4 2.19 31.69 -9.24
N ALA A 5 2.21 32.36 -10.40
CA ALA A 5 1.10 32.33 -11.35
C ALA A 5 0.93 30.94 -11.99
N GLU A 6 2.03 30.24 -12.25
CA GLU A 6 2.00 28.87 -12.76
C GLU A 6 1.42 27.91 -11.71
N LEU A 7 1.86 28.01 -10.45
CA LEU A 7 1.35 27.19 -9.35
C LEU A 7 -0.15 27.43 -9.12
N ASP A 8 -0.60 28.68 -9.17
CA ASP A 8 -2.01 29.03 -9.04
C ASP A 8 -2.88 28.50 -10.19
N ALA A 9 -2.35 28.51 -11.42
CA ALA A 9 -3.02 27.89 -12.57
C ALA A 9 -3.13 26.37 -12.40
N GLN A 10 -2.08 25.71 -11.91
CA GLN A 10 -2.11 24.27 -11.62
C GLN A 10 -3.10 23.93 -10.49
N ILE A 11 -3.19 24.76 -9.44
CA ILE A 11 -4.21 24.60 -8.39
C ILE A 11 -5.61 24.74 -9.00
N ALA A 12 -5.84 25.74 -9.85
CA ALA A 12 -7.14 25.95 -10.48
C ALA A 12 -7.57 24.73 -11.32
N ALA A 13 -6.63 24.13 -12.07
CA ALA A 13 -6.88 22.93 -12.87
C ALA A 13 -7.12 21.66 -12.04
N ALA A 14 -6.58 21.61 -10.81
CA ALA A 14 -6.65 20.44 -9.94
C ALA A 14 -7.88 20.41 -9.01
N ARG A 15 -8.72 21.45 -9.03
CA ARG A 15 -9.90 21.57 -8.18
C ARG A 15 -11.01 20.62 -8.59
N ASP A 16 -11.71 20.09 -7.59
CA ASP A 16 -12.94 19.33 -7.77
C ASP A 16 -14.19 20.26 -7.81
N GLN A 17 -15.37 19.65 -7.89
CA GLN A 17 -16.67 20.37 -7.92
C GLN A 17 -16.94 21.23 -6.68
N HIS A 18 -16.23 21.01 -5.57
CA HIS A 18 -16.34 21.80 -4.35
C HIS A 18 -15.29 22.93 -4.30
N GLY A 19 -14.44 23.05 -5.33
CA GLY A 19 -13.34 24.00 -5.37
C GLY A 19 -12.15 23.55 -4.51
N ASP A 20 -12.15 22.31 -4.04
CA ASP A 20 -11.10 21.73 -3.21
C ASP A 20 -10.06 21.00 -4.05
N ILE A 21 -8.84 20.87 -3.53
CA ILE A 21 -7.84 19.95 -4.07
C ILE A 21 -7.79 18.71 -3.18
N ALA A 22 -7.69 17.51 -3.76
CA ALA A 22 -7.64 16.29 -2.97
C ALA A 22 -6.39 16.25 -2.06
N PRO A 23 -6.50 15.84 -0.78
CA PRO A 23 -5.34 15.71 0.08
C PRO A 23 -4.39 14.62 -0.44
N PRO A 24 -3.12 14.63 -0.04
CA PRO A 24 -2.08 13.75 -0.58
C PRO A 24 -2.45 12.26 -0.56
N TRP A 25 -3.02 11.78 0.54
CA TRP A 25 -3.43 10.39 0.69
C TRP A 25 -4.68 10.01 -0.11
N ALA A 26 -5.48 10.99 -0.56
CA ALA A 26 -6.61 10.75 -1.44
C ALA A 26 -6.17 10.79 -2.92
N LYS A 27 -5.20 11.64 -3.26
CA LYS A 27 -4.64 11.71 -4.63
C LYS A 27 -3.72 10.54 -4.96
N HIS A 28 -2.83 10.18 -4.03
CA HIS A 28 -1.85 9.10 -4.17
C HIS A 28 -1.97 8.11 -3.00
N PRO A 29 -3.11 7.43 -2.84
CA PRO A 29 -3.33 6.49 -1.73
C PRO A 29 -2.34 5.31 -1.73
N GLU A 30 -1.77 4.97 -2.88
CA GLU A 30 -0.73 3.95 -3.04
C GLU A 30 0.65 4.38 -2.55
N TYR A 31 0.89 5.68 -2.30
CA TYR A 31 2.16 6.14 -1.74
C TYR A 31 2.09 6.15 -0.21
N THR A 32 3.02 5.44 0.45
CA THR A 32 3.25 5.69 1.88
C THR A 32 3.98 7.01 2.08
N ARG A 33 3.76 7.67 3.22
CA ARG A 33 4.18 9.06 3.47
C ARG A 33 5.68 9.37 3.23
N TYR A 34 6.54 8.36 3.21
CA TYR A 34 7.99 8.51 3.05
C TYR A 34 8.56 7.77 1.84
N THR A 35 7.73 7.34 0.89
CA THR A 35 8.23 6.77 -0.37
C THR A 35 8.99 7.80 -1.21
N ILE A 36 9.89 7.32 -2.06
CA ILE A 36 10.58 8.13 -3.06
C ILE A 36 9.64 8.91 -3.98
N GLY A 37 8.42 8.41 -4.22
CA GLY A 37 7.38 9.10 -5.00
C GLY A 37 6.96 10.47 -4.44
N TRP A 38 7.20 10.73 -3.15
CA TRP A 38 6.99 12.05 -2.52
C TRP A 38 8.20 12.98 -2.59
N ARG A 39 9.39 12.46 -2.95
CA ARG A 39 10.66 13.21 -2.93
C ARG A 39 11.24 13.48 -4.32
N MET A 40 10.84 12.70 -5.32
CA MET A 40 11.38 12.76 -6.69
C MET A 40 10.32 12.32 -7.71
N GLY A 41 9.07 12.74 -7.53
CA GLY A 41 7.97 12.29 -8.38
C GLY A 41 6.70 13.12 -8.23
N ALA A 42 5.60 12.62 -8.80
CA ALA A 42 4.31 13.31 -8.82
C ALA A 42 3.81 13.72 -7.43
N GLY A 43 4.19 12.98 -6.38
CA GLY A 43 3.82 13.31 -5.01
C GLY A 43 4.44 14.62 -4.51
N GLU A 44 5.68 14.93 -4.91
CA GLU A 44 6.34 16.19 -4.52
C GLU A 44 5.60 17.41 -5.07
N THR A 45 5.33 17.39 -6.38
CA THR A 45 4.53 18.43 -7.06
C THR A 45 3.15 18.57 -6.42
N TRP A 46 2.46 17.45 -6.15
CA TRP A 46 1.15 17.50 -5.51
C TRP A 46 1.20 18.06 -4.09
N MET A 47 2.27 17.75 -3.34
CA MET A 47 2.45 18.27 -1.99
C MET A 47 2.66 19.80 -2.00
N ALA A 48 3.40 20.33 -2.97
CA ALA A 48 3.55 21.77 -3.15
C ALA A 48 2.21 22.46 -3.46
N LEU A 49 1.46 21.93 -4.43
CA LEU A 49 0.12 22.42 -4.79
C LEU A 49 -0.84 22.40 -3.59
N TRP A 50 -0.86 21.29 -2.85
CA TRP A 50 -1.74 21.13 -1.70
C TRP A 50 -1.37 22.07 -0.54
N ARG A 51 -0.08 22.27 -0.25
CA ARG A 51 0.36 23.23 0.78
C ARG A 51 -0.04 24.65 0.43
N ARG A 52 0.18 25.08 -0.82
CA ARG A 52 -0.24 26.40 -1.32
C ARG A 52 -1.76 26.57 -1.25
N PHE A 53 -2.53 25.54 -1.59
CA PHE A 53 -3.98 25.56 -1.41
C PHE A 53 -4.39 25.78 0.05
N LEU A 54 -3.73 25.10 1.00
CA LEU A 54 -4.05 25.20 2.44
C LEU A 54 -3.72 26.57 3.06
N GLU A 55 -2.87 27.39 2.44
CA GLU A 55 -2.63 28.78 2.87
C GLU A 55 -3.90 29.63 2.76
N ARG A 56 -4.84 29.24 1.88
CA ARG A 56 -6.14 29.89 1.70
C ARG A 56 -7.17 29.46 2.76
N LEU A 57 -6.84 28.46 3.59
CA LEU A 57 -7.65 27.94 4.69
C LEU A 57 -6.93 28.15 6.03
N PRO A 58 -6.79 29.40 6.51
CA PRO A 58 -5.95 29.70 7.67
C PRO A 58 -6.57 29.23 8.99
N ALA A 59 -7.91 29.17 9.10
CA ALA A 59 -8.55 28.79 10.35
C ALA A 59 -8.57 27.26 10.54
N PRO A 60 -8.29 26.75 11.76
CA PRO A 60 -8.36 25.31 12.04
C PRO A 60 -9.71 24.68 11.72
N LEU A 61 -10.82 25.42 11.93
CA LEU A 61 -12.16 24.94 11.61
C LEU A 61 -12.36 24.74 10.10
N ASP A 62 -11.81 25.62 9.27
CA ASP A 62 -11.87 25.49 7.81
C ASP A 62 -11.09 24.26 7.34
N ARG A 63 -9.93 24.01 7.95
CA ARG A 63 -9.12 22.81 7.69
C ARG A 63 -9.82 21.53 8.12
N ILE A 64 -10.51 21.53 9.26
CA ILE A 64 -11.35 20.38 9.68
C ILE A 64 -12.48 20.15 8.68
N ALA A 65 -13.18 21.21 8.27
CA ALA A 65 -14.27 21.12 7.30
C ALA A 65 -13.77 20.56 5.95
N TYR A 66 -12.64 21.06 5.46
CA TYR A 66 -11.94 20.55 4.29
C TYR A 66 -11.61 19.06 4.43
N LEU A 67 -10.92 18.66 5.50
CA LEU A 67 -10.53 17.26 5.70
C LEU A 67 -11.73 16.32 5.79
N ARG A 68 -12.87 16.77 6.34
CA ARG A 68 -14.11 15.98 6.44
C ARG A 68 -14.81 15.75 5.10
N ARG A 69 -14.57 16.58 4.08
CA ARG A 69 -15.10 16.38 2.73
C ARG A 69 -14.31 15.33 1.94
N HIS A 70 -13.12 14.96 2.41
CA HIS A 70 -12.24 14.02 1.74
C HIS A 70 -12.16 12.68 2.48
N PRO A 71 -11.63 11.62 1.83
CA PRO A 71 -11.31 10.37 2.50
C PRO A 71 -10.43 10.60 3.74
N LYS A 72 -10.69 9.82 4.79
CA LYS A 72 -9.92 9.88 6.04
C LYS A 72 -8.43 9.65 5.75
N ALA A 73 -7.58 10.37 6.46
CA ALA A 73 -6.15 10.14 6.38
C ALA A 73 -5.81 8.76 6.97
N PRO A 74 -4.95 7.95 6.33
CA PRO A 74 -4.40 6.77 6.96
C PRO A 74 -3.59 7.16 8.20
N ARG A 75 -3.48 6.27 9.20
CA ARG A 75 -2.75 6.55 10.45
C ARG A 75 -1.31 7.05 10.23
N THR A 76 -0.64 6.61 9.17
CA THR A 76 0.71 7.08 8.78
C THR A 76 0.79 8.58 8.47
N TRP A 77 -0.35 9.21 8.16
CA TRP A 77 -0.50 10.64 7.89
C TRP A 77 -0.96 11.45 9.11
N ALA A 78 -1.23 10.81 10.25
CA ALA A 78 -1.84 11.46 11.41
C ALA A 78 -1.00 12.62 11.99
N THR A 79 0.34 12.53 12.01
CA THR A 79 1.19 13.66 12.45
C THR A 79 1.04 14.87 11.55
N LEU A 80 0.87 14.66 10.23
CA LEU A 80 0.65 15.77 9.30
C LEU A 80 -0.72 16.41 9.55
N VAL A 81 -1.77 15.59 9.69
CA VAL A 81 -3.11 16.10 10.05
C VAL A 81 -3.06 16.89 11.36
N CYS A 82 -2.34 16.39 12.37
CA CYS A 82 -2.17 17.11 13.64
C CYS A 82 -1.49 18.47 13.44
N GLY A 83 -0.38 18.54 12.70
CA GLY A 83 0.31 19.81 12.40
C GLY A 83 -0.50 20.78 11.53
N LEU A 84 -1.43 20.28 10.72
CA LEU A 84 -2.38 21.14 10.00
C LEU A 84 -3.37 21.83 10.95
N LEU A 85 -3.78 21.15 12.02
CA LEU A 85 -4.77 21.67 12.97
C LEU A 85 -4.13 22.51 14.08
N ASP A 86 -2.86 22.24 14.38
CA ASP A 86 -2.06 22.98 15.35
C ASP A 86 -0.75 23.46 14.70
N PRO A 87 -0.73 24.67 14.13
CA PRO A 87 0.48 25.24 13.53
C PRO A 87 1.63 25.48 14.52
N ALA A 88 1.36 25.52 15.83
CA ALA A 88 2.40 25.66 16.85
C ALA A 88 3.11 24.32 17.13
N ARG A 89 2.54 23.21 16.66
CA ARG A 89 3.14 21.89 16.80
C ARG A 89 4.46 21.80 16.03
N ARG A 90 5.50 21.32 16.72
CA ARG A 90 6.74 20.93 16.05
C ARG A 90 6.51 19.76 15.09
N TYR A 91 6.98 19.91 13.84
CA TYR A 91 6.81 18.90 12.79
C TYR A 91 7.45 17.53 13.13
N ASP A 92 8.51 17.52 13.94
CA ASP A 92 9.24 16.32 14.36
C ASP A 92 8.67 15.66 15.62
N ALA A 93 7.72 16.28 16.30
CA ALA A 93 7.16 15.74 17.54
C ALA A 93 6.35 14.45 17.26
N PRO A 94 6.65 13.35 17.96
CA PRO A 94 5.89 12.12 17.82
C PRO A 94 4.42 12.35 18.19
N LEU A 95 3.52 11.68 17.48
CA LEU A 95 2.09 11.75 17.77
C LEU A 95 1.81 11.02 19.09
N THR A 96 1.13 11.66 20.03
CA THR A 96 0.71 11.03 21.28
C THR A 96 -0.51 10.12 21.04
N GLY A 97 -0.74 9.18 21.96
CA GLY A 97 -1.93 8.34 21.91
C GLY A 97 -3.24 9.13 22.02
N ASP A 98 -3.26 10.20 22.80
CA ASP A 98 -4.43 11.10 22.94
C ASP A 98 -4.71 11.89 21.68
N GLU A 99 -3.69 12.43 21.02
CA GLU A 99 -3.82 13.14 19.75
C GLU A 99 -4.41 12.21 18.67
N LEU A 100 -3.89 10.98 18.56
CA LEU A 100 -4.44 10.01 17.62
C LEU A 100 -5.90 9.67 17.93
N ARG A 101 -6.26 9.48 19.21
CA ARG A 101 -7.64 9.24 19.63
C ARG A 101 -8.55 10.42 19.27
N ALA A 102 -8.10 11.65 19.48
CA ALA A 102 -8.84 12.86 19.14
C ALA A 102 -9.08 12.95 17.62
N LEU A 103 -8.04 12.78 16.80
CA LEU A 103 -8.15 12.80 15.34
C LEU A 103 -9.11 11.72 14.80
N ARG A 104 -9.08 10.52 15.38
CA ARG A 104 -10.03 9.45 15.05
C ARG A 104 -11.46 9.79 15.44
N SER A 105 -11.65 10.35 16.63
CA SER A 105 -12.97 10.77 17.13
C SER A 105 -13.59 11.88 16.28
N LEU A 106 -12.75 12.76 15.73
CA LEU A 106 -13.17 13.78 14.76
C LEU A 106 -13.47 13.23 13.36
N GLY A 107 -13.16 11.96 13.10
CA GLY A 107 -13.34 11.30 11.82
C GLY A 107 -12.27 11.63 10.79
N LEU A 108 -11.13 12.20 11.18
CA LEU A 108 -10.10 12.71 10.26
C LEU A 108 -9.04 11.66 9.90
N VAL A 109 -8.83 10.68 10.78
CA VAL A 109 -7.86 9.60 10.62
C VAL A 109 -8.55 8.24 10.77
N GLY A 110 -8.13 7.24 9.99
CA GLY A 110 -8.63 5.87 10.07
C GLY A 110 -7.56 4.80 9.92
N ASP A 111 -7.97 3.57 10.28
CA ASP A 111 -7.21 2.33 10.12
C ASP A 111 -7.67 1.65 8.82
N ASP A 112 -6.76 1.10 7.99
CA ASP A 112 -7.03 0.46 6.68
C ASP A 112 -7.91 1.29 5.70
N VAL A 113 -7.82 2.64 5.75
CA VAL A 113 -8.69 3.52 4.93
C VAL A 113 -8.13 3.83 3.53
N ALA A 114 -6.84 3.60 3.31
CA ALA A 114 -6.18 3.93 2.05
C ALA A 114 -6.66 3.06 0.87
N PHE A 115 -7.00 1.78 1.13
CA PHE A 115 -7.49 0.90 0.07
C PHE A 115 -8.83 1.38 -0.50
N ASP A 116 -9.76 1.78 0.37
CA ASP A 116 -11.04 2.33 -0.07
C ASP A 116 -10.89 3.65 -0.81
N ALA A 117 -9.96 4.52 -0.37
CA ALA A 117 -9.62 5.74 -1.09
C ALA A 117 -9.06 5.44 -2.49
N TRP A 118 -8.16 4.46 -2.60
CA TRP A 118 -7.61 4.00 -3.88
C TRP A 118 -8.68 3.44 -4.81
N ARG A 119 -9.59 2.61 -4.29
CA ARG A 119 -10.67 2.00 -5.06
C ARG A 119 -11.68 3.04 -5.55
N ALA A 120 -12.08 3.98 -4.70
CA ALA A 120 -13.01 5.05 -5.04
C ALA A 120 -12.50 5.92 -6.22
N GLY A 121 -11.18 6.05 -6.36
CA GLY A 121 -10.57 6.77 -7.48
C GLY A 121 -10.47 5.99 -8.80
N GLY A 122 -10.79 4.68 -8.83
CA GLY A 122 -10.39 3.82 -9.95
C GLY A 122 -11.36 2.74 -10.44
N ASP A 123 -12.53 2.52 -9.83
CA ASP A 123 -13.28 1.26 -10.01
C ASP A 123 -13.65 0.90 -11.49
N ALA A 124 -13.81 1.89 -12.38
CA ALA A 124 -14.07 1.65 -13.81
C ALA A 124 -12.81 1.66 -14.71
N SER A 125 -11.65 2.08 -14.20
CA SER A 125 -10.46 2.40 -15.02
C SER A 125 -9.14 1.85 -14.48
N ILE A 126 -9.15 0.97 -13.48
CA ILE A 126 -7.92 0.32 -12.98
C ILE A 126 -7.27 -0.47 -14.14
N PRO A 127 -6.10 -0.04 -14.63
CA PRO A 127 -5.43 -0.72 -15.73
C PRO A 127 -4.82 -2.04 -15.26
N ALA A 128 -4.40 -2.87 -16.20
CA ALA A 128 -3.64 -4.06 -15.87
C ALA A 128 -2.35 -3.68 -15.12
N ILE A 129 -1.99 -4.42 -14.08
CA ILE A 129 -0.81 -4.07 -13.27
C ILE A 129 0.49 -4.06 -14.08
N TRP A 130 0.58 -4.94 -15.08
CA TRP A 130 1.71 -5.03 -16.01
C TRP A 130 1.79 -3.87 -17.02
N SER A 131 0.76 -3.01 -17.13
CA SER A 131 0.84 -1.82 -17.97
C SER A 131 1.77 -0.74 -17.39
N ARG A 132 2.16 -0.87 -16.12
CA ARG A 132 2.99 0.09 -15.37
C ARG A 132 4.36 -0.45 -15.02
N SER A 133 4.61 -1.73 -15.26
CA SER A 133 5.84 -2.40 -14.85
C SER A 133 6.08 -3.63 -15.72
N GLU A 134 7.28 -3.73 -16.27
CA GLU A 134 7.69 -4.85 -17.12
C GLU A 134 7.70 -6.19 -16.38
N ARG A 135 7.98 -6.17 -15.07
CA ARG A 135 8.10 -7.36 -14.22
C ARG A 135 7.37 -7.20 -12.89
N PRO A 136 6.82 -8.30 -12.32
CA PRO A 136 6.20 -8.28 -10.99
C PRO A 136 7.15 -7.79 -9.89
N ALA A 137 8.43 -8.19 -9.92
CA ALA A 137 9.43 -7.71 -8.97
C ALA A 137 9.59 -6.18 -8.94
N HIS A 138 9.49 -5.50 -10.09
CA HIS A 138 9.58 -4.03 -10.13
C HIS A 138 8.36 -3.39 -9.46
N ALA A 139 7.16 -3.92 -9.73
CA ALA A 139 5.94 -3.45 -9.07
C ALA A 139 6.02 -3.67 -7.56
N ALA A 140 6.50 -4.83 -7.11
CA ALA A 140 6.66 -5.15 -5.70
C ALA A 140 7.71 -4.26 -5.00
N ARG A 141 8.78 -3.86 -5.70
CA ARG A 141 9.83 -2.99 -5.13
C ARG A 141 9.40 -1.54 -5.03
N TYR A 142 8.89 -0.99 -6.12
CA TYR A 142 8.67 0.45 -6.24
C TYR A 142 7.26 0.89 -5.89
N ASN A 143 6.30 -0.05 -5.91
CA ASN A 143 4.93 0.21 -5.52
C ASN A 143 4.30 -0.98 -4.74
N PRO A 144 4.92 -1.45 -3.65
CA PRO A 144 4.42 -2.60 -2.88
C PRO A 144 2.98 -2.41 -2.39
N ARG A 145 2.63 -1.20 -1.97
CA ARG A 145 1.29 -0.86 -1.49
C ARG A 145 0.27 -0.89 -2.62
N GLY A 146 0.55 -0.20 -3.74
CA GLY A 146 -0.33 -0.20 -4.90
C GLY A 146 -0.49 -1.60 -5.51
N LEU A 147 0.56 -2.42 -5.51
CA LEU A 147 0.47 -3.83 -5.90
C LEU A 147 -0.46 -4.60 -4.96
N GLY A 148 -0.32 -4.43 -3.65
CA GLY A 148 -1.22 -5.05 -2.66
C GLY A 148 -2.67 -4.60 -2.79
N PHE A 149 -2.91 -3.32 -3.09
CA PHE A 149 -4.26 -2.81 -3.38
C PHE A 149 -4.82 -3.43 -4.65
N TRP A 150 -4.03 -3.46 -5.72
CA TRP A 150 -4.46 -4.05 -6.98
C TRP A 150 -4.81 -5.53 -6.82
N THR A 151 -4.01 -6.32 -6.09
CA THR A 151 -4.32 -7.75 -5.88
C THR A 151 -5.51 -7.97 -4.96
N ARG A 152 -5.71 -7.13 -3.93
CA ARG A 152 -6.92 -7.15 -3.09
C ARG A 152 -8.17 -6.89 -3.93
N TRP A 153 -8.15 -5.87 -4.79
CA TRP A 153 -9.25 -5.58 -5.71
C TRP A 153 -9.45 -6.71 -6.73
N ALA A 154 -8.39 -7.19 -7.37
CA ALA A 154 -8.48 -8.26 -8.35
C ALA A 154 -9.04 -9.57 -7.75
N ALA A 155 -8.74 -9.88 -6.49
CA ALA A 155 -9.33 -11.02 -5.80
C ALA A 155 -10.85 -10.87 -5.60
N THR A 156 -11.36 -9.65 -5.37
CA THR A 156 -12.81 -9.41 -5.34
C THR A 156 -13.46 -9.58 -6.70
N GLN A 157 -12.79 -9.15 -7.78
CA GLN A 157 -13.27 -9.34 -9.14
C GLN A 157 -13.31 -10.83 -9.50
N ARG A 158 -12.24 -11.58 -9.20
CA ARG A 158 -12.15 -13.03 -9.37
C ARG A 158 -13.30 -13.79 -8.71
N ALA A 159 -13.67 -13.39 -7.50
CA ALA A 159 -14.76 -14.02 -6.75
C ALA A 159 -16.12 -13.81 -7.43
N GLY A 160 -16.31 -12.69 -8.14
CA GLY A 160 -17.53 -12.41 -8.91
C GLY A 160 -17.50 -12.97 -10.33
N ASP A 161 -16.33 -13.02 -10.97
CA ASP A 161 -16.14 -13.47 -12.34
C ASP A 161 -14.76 -14.14 -12.53
N PRO A 162 -14.71 -15.48 -12.69
CA PRO A 162 -13.46 -16.20 -12.97
C PRO A 162 -12.76 -15.81 -14.28
N ARG A 163 -13.47 -15.14 -15.20
CA ARG A 163 -12.97 -14.65 -16.49
C ARG A 163 -12.59 -13.17 -16.48
N PHE A 164 -12.60 -12.52 -15.32
CA PHE A 164 -12.29 -11.08 -15.24
C PHE A 164 -10.92 -10.72 -15.84
N LEU A 165 -9.98 -11.67 -15.90
CA LEU A 165 -8.65 -11.47 -16.50
C LEU A 165 -8.68 -11.33 -18.02
N ASP A 166 -9.69 -11.88 -18.68
CA ASP A 166 -9.80 -11.90 -20.15
C ASP A 166 -9.94 -10.47 -20.72
N ARG A 167 -10.34 -9.50 -19.88
CA ARG A 167 -10.51 -8.09 -20.26
C ARG A 167 -9.21 -7.34 -20.59
N TRP A 168 -8.05 -7.87 -20.21
CA TRP A 168 -6.76 -7.19 -20.39
C TRP A 168 -5.92 -7.71 -21.56
N GLY A 169 -6.47 -8.61 -22.39
CA GLY A 169 -5.82 -9.07 -23.61
C GLY A 169 -4.50 -9.78 -23.35
N VAL A 170 -3.43 -9.34 -24.02
CA VAL A 170 -2.12 -10.00 -23.98
C VAL A 170 -1.44 -9.82 -22.63
N ILE A 171 -1.20 -10.93 -21.94
CA ILE A 171 -0.45 -10.99 -20.69
C ILE A 171 1.04 -11.20 -21.02
N PRO A 172 1.95 -10.33 -20.56
CA PRO A 172 3.38 -10.54 -20.76
C PRO A 172 3.85 -11.83 -20.07
N SER A 173 4.74 -12.58 -20.71
CA SER A 173 5.27 -13.85 -20.17
C SER A 173 5.98 -13.69 -18.82
N SER A 174 6.60 -12.52 -18.57
CA SER A 174 7.20 -12.15 -17.29
C SER A 174 6.20 -12.11 -16.12
N TRP A 175 4.90 -12.01 -16.41
CA TRP A 175 3.81 -11.98 -15.43
C TRP A 175 3.06 -13.31 -15.33
N ALA A 176 3.47 -14.36 -16.05
CA ALA A 176 2.73 -15.61 -16.13
C ALA A 176 2.44 -16.23 -14.75
N ALA A 177 3.45 -16.37 -13.89
CA ALA A 177 3.27 -16.93 -12.53
C ALA A 177 2.33 -16.09 -11.66
N PHE A 178 2.40 -14.76 -11.79
CA PHE A 178 1.53 -13.83 -11.05
C PHE A 178 0.06 -14.00 -11.48
N VAL A 179 -0.19 -14.01 -12.80
CA VAL A 179 -1.56 -14.12 -13.32
C VAL A 179 -2.15 -15.50 -13.04
N VAL A 180 -1.36 -16.57 -13.17
CA VAL A 180 -1.81 -17.93 -12.83
C VAL A 180 -2.15 -18.03 -11.33
N ALA A 181 -1.28 -17.52 -10.45
CA ALA A 181 -1.57 -17.48 -9.00
C ALA A 181 -2.84 -16.68 -8.69
N LEU A 182 -3.01 -15.52 -9.34
CA LEU A 182 -4.21 -14.72 -9.19
C LEU A 182 -5.45 -15.47 -9.63
N ALA A 183 -5.42 -16.13 -10.79
CA ALA A 183 -6.56 -16.90 -11.29
C ALA A 183 -6.89 -18.11 -10.41
N ALA A 184 -5.88 -18.81 -9.90
CA ALA A 184 -6.04 -20.02 -9.09
C ALA A 184 -6.38 -19.72 -7.62
N GLY A 185 -5.90 -18.60 -7.06
CA GLY A 185 -6.01 -18.30 -5.64
C GLY A 185 -5.03 -19.05 -4.75
N GLU A 186 -3.98 -19.60 -5.33
CA GLU A 186 -2.93 -20.35 -4.66
C GLU A 186 -1.60 -20.24 -5.43
N VAL A 187 -0.49 -20.59 -4.78
CA VAL A 187 0.86 -20.52 -5.36
C VAL A 187 1.40 -21.93 -5.59
N GLY A 188 2.07 -22.15 -6.72
CA GLY A 188 2.78 -23.39 -7.02
C GLY A 188 2.07 -24.30 -8.01
N ASP A 189 2.62 -25.48 -8.24
CA ASP A 189 2.12 -26.46 -9.22
C ASP A 189 0.97 -27.31 -8.66
N THR A 190 -0.12 -26.63 -8.33
CA THR A 190 -1.36 -27.24 -7.83
C THR A 190 -2.31 -27.59 -8.99
N VAL A 191 -3.37 -28.33 -8.70
CA VAL A 191 -4.40 -28.65 -9.70
C VAL A 191 -5.07 -27.37 -10.22
N ALA A 192 -5.41 -26.40 -9.36
CA ALA A 192 -6.07 -25.17 -9.81
C ALA A 192 -5.11 -24.27 -10.60
N SER A 193 -3.83 -24.20 -10.21
CA SER A 193 -2.79 -23.48 -10.97
C SER A 193 -2.60 -24.06 -12.36
N ARG A 194 -2.56 -25.39 -12.52
CA ARG A 194 -2.47 -26.02 -13.85
C ARG A 194 -3.70 -25.74 -14.71
N ALA A 195 -4.90 -25.82 -14.14
CA ALA A 195 -6.13 -25.48 -14.85
C ALA A 195 -6.16 -24.01 -15.29
N ALA A 196 -5.73 -23.10 -14.43
CA ALA A 196 -5.61 -21.68 -14.75
C ALA A 196 -4.56 -21.41 -15.84
N ALA A 197 -3.39 -22.03 -15.74
CA ALA A 197 -2.32 -21.94 -16.73
C ALA A 197 -2.77 -22.44 -18.11
N GLN A 198 -3.44 -23.60 -18.17
CA GLN A 198 -3.98 -24.14 -19.41
C GLN A 198 -5.03 -23.21 -20.03
N ARG A 199 -5.98 -22.71 -19.23
CA ARG A 199 -7.03 -21.81 -19.72
C ARG A 199 -6.49 -20.51 -20.29
N LEU A 200 -5.43 -19.97 -19.69
CA LEU A 200 -4.81 -18.72 -20.09
C LEU A 200 -3.68 -18.90 -21.11
N GLU A 201 -3.37 -20.15 -21.50
CA GLU A 201 -2.27 -20.48 -22.40
C GLU A 201 -0.91 -19.95 -21.89
N LEU A 202 -0.67 -20.07 -20.58
CA LEU A 202 0.54 -19.59 -19.90
C LEU A 202 1.38 -20.74 -19.37
N ALA A 203 2.71 -20.56 -19.37
CA ALA A 203 3.67 -21.48 -18.75
C ALA A 203 4.37 -20.78 -17.56
N PRO A 204 3.82 -20.83 -16.34
CA PRO A 204 4.37 -20.10 -15.21
C PRO A 204 5.67 -20.73 -14.69
N ARG A 205 6.69 -19.90 -14.46
CA ARG A 205 7.87 -20.26 -13.65
C ARG A 205 7.65 -19.77 -12.22
N TRP A 206 7.42 -20.68 -11.29
CA TRP A 206 7.21 -20.33 -9.88
C TRP A 206 8.49 -19.81 -9.22
N PRO A 207 8.50 -18.58 -8.67
CA PRO A 207 9.70 -18.03 -8.06
C PRO A 207 10.04 -18.74 -6.74
N ALA A 208 11.32 -18.99 -6.52
CA ALA A 208 11.85 -19.50 -5.27
C ALA A 208 11.85 -18.42 -4.16
N PRO A 209 11.94 -18.76 -2.87
CA PRO A 209 12.06 -17.78 -1.79
C PRO A 209 13.29 -16.86 -1.89
N SER A 210 14.36 -17.29 -2.57
CA SER A 210 15.52 -16.45 -2.87
C SER A 210 15.21 -15.34 -3.89
N GLU A 211 14.15 -15.49 -4.69
CA GLU A 211 13.68 -14.50 -5.66
C GLU A 211 12.60 -13.62 -5.01
N GLY A 212 12.95 -12.97 -3.89
CA GLY A 212 12.00 -12.47 -2.91
C GLY A 212 10.93 -11.52 -3.44
N LEU A 213 11.29 -10.57 -4.31
CA LEU A 213 10.34 -9.62 -4.91
C LEU A 213 9.37 -10.28 -5.89
N GLU A 214 9.85 -11.19 -6.75
CA GLU A 214 8.97 -11.97 -7.63
C GLU A 214 8.05 -12.87 -6.79
N ARG A 215 8.60 -13.53 -5.76
CA ARG A 215 7.81 -14.37 -4.85
C ARG A 215 6.75 -13.59 -4.10
N LEU A 216 7.08 -12.41 -3.58
CA LEU A 216 6.11 -11.52 -2.94
C LEU A 216 4.95 -11.15 -3.87
N ALA A 217 5.24 -10.78 -5.12
CA ALA A 217 4.20 -10.43 -6.07
C ALA A 217 3.24 -11.60 -6.31
N VAL A 218 3.78 -12.81 -6.53
CA VAL A 218 2.99 -14.03 -6.74
C VAL A 218 2.14 -14.39 -5.51
N GLU A 219 2.70 -14.26 -4.31
CA GLU A 219 2.00 -14.48 -3.03
C GLU A 219 0.86 -13.47 -2.82
N LEU A 220 1.08 -12.20 -3.16
CA LEU A 220 0.05 -11.17 -3.12
C LEU A 220 -1.10 -11.48 -4.07
N ALA A 221 -0.79 -11.97 -5.27
CA ALA A 221 -1.77 -12.38 -6.27
C ALA A 221 -2.62 -13.56 -5.79
N ALA A 222 -1.99 -14.63 -5.31
CA ALA A 222 -2.69 -15.81 -4.80
C ALA A 222 -3.64 -15.47 -3.65
N HIS A 223 -3.14 -14.69 -2.67
CA HIS A 223 -3.82 -14.48 -1.40
C HIS A 223 -4.52 -13.11 -1.28
N GLY A 224 -4.87 -12.48 -2.41
CA GLY A 224 -5.69 -11.27 -2.43
C GLY A 224 -5.10 -10.12 -1.62
N GLY A 225 -3.80 -9.91 -1.72
CA GLY A 225 -3.08 -8.86 -1.01
C GLY A 225 -2.58 -9.24 0.39
N ALA A 226 -2.74 -10.50 0.81
CA ALA A 226 -2.27 -11.01 2.11
C ALA A 226 -1.30 -12.19 1.93
N PRO A 227 -0.04 -11.93 1.50
CA PRO A 227 0.92 -12.97 1.11
C PRO A 227 1.23 -13.91 2.27
N SER A 228 1.74 -15.12 2.01
CA SER A 228 2.24 -15.99 3.08
C SER A 228 3.29 -15.28 3.96
N THR A 229 3.37 -15.64 5.22
CA THR A 229 4.45 -15.11 6.06
C THR A 229 5.73 -15.90 5.82
N PRO A 230 6.92 -15.33 6.04
CA PRO A 230 8.16 -16.06 5.78
C PRO A 230 8.29 -17.39 6.56
N TRP A 231 7.79 -17.44 7.80
CA TRP A 231 7.81 -18.68 8.59
C TRP A 231 6.81 -19.75 8.09
N GLN A 232 5.70 -19.35 7.44
CA GLN A 232 4.83 -20.31 6.74
C GLN A 232 5.54 -20.94 5.55
N LEU A 233 6.52 -20.24 4.97
CA LEU A 233 7.36 -20.75 3.88
C LEU A 233 8.65 -21.42 4.37
N GLY A 234 8.85 -21.57 5.69
CA GLY A 234 10.07 -22.14 6.26
C GLY A 234 11.32 -21.29 6.04
N VAL A 235 11.17 -19.99 5.79
CA VAL A 235 12.29 -19.07 5.58
C VAL A 235 12.76 -18.52 6.92
N ASP A 236 14.06 -18.66 7.20
CA ASP A 236 14.67 -18.20 8.43
C ASP A 236 14.84 -16.67 8.44
N PRO A 237 14.53 -15.95 9.54
CA PRO A 237 14.65 -14.48 9.60
C PRO A 237 16.08 -13.97 9.38
N THR A 238 17.10 -14.82 9.49
CA THR A 238 18.52 -14.48 9.27
C THR A 238 18.94 -14.52 7.80
N THR A 239 18.12 -15.05 6.87
CA THR A 239 18.44 -15.11 5.42
C THR A 239 18.28 -13.76 4.70
N ARG A 240 18.48 -12.65 5.41
CA ARG A 240 18.43 -11.31 4.82
C ARG A 240 19.61 -11.14 3.88
N ALA A 241 19.32 -10.70 2.66
CA ALA A 241 20.33 -10.48 1.63
C ALA A 241 20.80 -9.01 1.57
N GLY A 242 20.24 -8.13 2.40
CA GLY A 242 20.43 -6.68 2.29
C GLY A 242 19.43 -6.06 1.31
N SER A 243 18.99 -4.83 1.58
CA SER A 243 17.81 -4.22 0.96
C SER A 243 18.04 -3.60 -0.42
N ASP A 244 19.27 -3.55 -0.89
CA ASP A 244 19.64 -2.53 -1.89
C ASP A 244 19.57 -3.05 -3.33
N ALA A 245 19.55 -4.37 -3.53
CA ALA A 245 19.51 -4.97 -4.86
C ALA A 245 18.15 -5.63 -5.18
N LEU A 246 17.84 -5.75 -6.48
CA LEU A 246 16.57 -6.32 -6.99
C LEU A 246 16.43 -7.82 -6.69
N ASP A 247 17.46 -8.43 -6.10
CA ASP A 247 17.60 -9.84 -5.73
C ASP A 247 17.43 -10.08 -4.22
N MET A 248 16.79 -9.15 -3.49
CA MET A 248 16.52 -9.34 -2.07
C MET A 248 15.69 -10.62 -1.81
N GLY A 249 16.00 -11.33 -0.73
CA GLY A 249 15.27 -12.53 -0.32
C GLY A 249 13.84 -12.23 0.13
N TYR A 250 13.01 -13.27 0.25
CA TYR A 250 11.58 -13.12 0.58
C TYR A 250 11.33 -12.38 1.90
N VAL A 251 12.19 -12.55 2.91
CA VAL A 251 12.08 -11.84 4.19
C VAL A 251 12.11 -10.32 3.98
N ASP A 252 13.08 -9.82 3.21
CA ASP A 252 13.26 -8.39 2.96
C ASP A 252 12.13 -7.82 2.11
N ALA A 253 11.73 -8.55 1.06
CA ALA A 253 10.59 -8.19 0.22
C ALA A 253 9.29 -8.12 1.05
N TRP A 254 9.01 -9.16 1.85
CA TRP A 254 7.84 -9.17 2.72
C TRP A 254 7.87 -8.01 3.73
N LEU A 255 9.00 -7.71 4.37
CA LEU A 255 9.12 -6.56 5.26
C LEU A 255 8.93 -5.21 4.56
N LEU A 256 9.38 -5.08 3.31
CA LEU A 256 9.09 -3.92 2.47
C LEU A 256 7.57 -3.76 2.26
N TRP A 257 6.87 -4.84 1.91
CA TRP A 257 5.41 -4.84 1.78
C TRP A 257 4.70 -4.51 3.09
N VAL A 258 5.13 -5.12 4.20
CA VAL A 258 4.56 -4.90 5.53
C VAL A 258 4.60 -3.41 5.90
N ARG A 259 5.78 -2.78 5.79
CA ARG A 259 5.94 -1.33 6.07
C ARG A 259 5.10 -0.45 5.14
N SER A 260 4.78 -0.95 3.96
CA SER A 260 4.07 -0.19 2.94
C SER A 260 2.54 -0.34 3.02
N SER A 261 2.07 -1.47 3.54
CA SER A 261 0.66 -1.87 3.39
C SER A 261 -0.16 -1.72 4.68
N PHE A 262 0.48 -1.84 5.84
CA PHE A 262 -0.20 -1.68 7.12
C PHE A 262 -0.10 -0.24 7.61
N ASP A 263 -1.26 0.41 7.76
CA ASP A 263 -1.33 1.71 8.42
C ASP A 263 -1.33 1.60 9.94
N ASP A 264 -1.73 0.44 10.49
CA ASP A 264 -2.00 0.29 11.91
C ASP A 264 -1.70 -1.12 12.47
N PRO A 265 -1.44 -1.22 13.79
CA PRO A 265 -1.20 -2.49 14.47
C PRO A 265 -2.34 -3.50 14.43
N ARG A 266 -3.61 -3.08 14.34
CA ARG A 266 -4.75 -4.01 14.37
C ARG A 266 -4.86 -4.78 13.06
N THR A 267 -4.66 -4.10 11.94
CA THR A 267 -4.65 -4.73 10.61
C THR A 267 -3.50 -5.72 10.51
N TRP A 268 -2.33 -5.40 11.08
CA TRP A 268 -1.23 -6.34 11.22
C TRP A 268 -1.59 -7.58 12.06
N VAL A 269 -2.17 -7.37 13.25
CA VAL A 269 -2.55 -8.48 14.14
C VAL A 269 -3.55 -9.39 13.43
N ARG A 270 -4.53 -8.82 12.71
CA ARG A 270 -5.47 -9.60 11.90
C ARG A 270 -4.77 -10.41 10.82
N TYR A 271 -3.81 -9.80 10.11
CA TYR A 271 -3.05 -10.49 9.06
C TYR A 271 -2.26 -11.69 9.60
N THR A 272 -1.64 -11.54 10.78
CA THR A 272 -0.82 -12.60 11.41
C THR A 272 -1.62 -13.61 12.21
N SER A 273 -2.85 -13.27 12.62
CA SER A 273 -3.75 -14.16 13.35
C SER A 273 -4.04 -15.41 12.52
N GLY A 274 -3.74 -16.59 13.06
CA GLY A 274 -3.97 -17.88 12.39
C GLY A 274 -2.85 -18.33 11.45
N ARG A 275 -1.74 -17.58 11.35
CA ARG A 275 -0.59 -17.94 10.48
C ARG A 275 0.55 -18.64 11.23
N GLY A 276 0.25 -19.28 12.36
CA GLY A 276 1.23 -19.92 13.25
C GLY A 276 1.89 -18.94 14.23
N PRO A 277 2.60 -19.47 15.25
CA PRO A 277 3.25 -18.65 16.26
C PRO A 277 4.44 -17.87 15.68
N LEU A 278 4.59 -16.62 16.11
CA LEU A 278 5.80 -15.83 15.87
C LEU A 278 6.88 -16.28 16.84
N SER A 279 8.00 -16.78 16.34
CA SER A 279 9.16 -17.03 17.19
C SER A 279 9.69 -15.71 17.79
N SER A 280 10.41 -15.81 18.91
CA SER A 280 11.08 -14.65 19.53
C SER A 280 11.96 -13.87 18.55
N ALA A 281 12.62 -14.56 17.61
CA ALA A 281 13.42 -13.94 16.56
C ALA A 281 12.57 -13.08 15.61
N TRP A 282 11.41 -13.56 15.17
CA TRP A 282 10.48 -12.77 14.34
C TRP A 282 9.92 -11.56 15.10
N ILE A 283 9.57 -11.75 16.37
CA ILE A 283 9.09 -10.65 17.22
C ILE A 283 10.18 -9.57 17.35
N ALA A 284 11.39 -9.96 17.72
CA ALA A 284 12.51 -9.03 17.85
C ALA A 284 12.77 -8.25 16.56
N MET A 285 12.62 -8.89 15.40
CA MET A 285 12.81 -8.27 14.09
C MET A 285 11.68 -7.30 13.70
N LEU A 286 10.43 -7.61 14.06
CA LEU A 286 9.24 -6.83 13.71
C LEU A 286 8.97 -5.69 14.70
N LEU A 287 9.41 -5.82 15.96
CA LEU A 287 9.18 -4.81 17.00
C LEU A 287 9.63 -3.40 16.59
N PRO A 288 10.82 -3.18 15.99
CA PRO A 288 11.23 -1.85 15.55
C PRO A 288 10.41 -1.30 14.36
N GLN A 289 9.74 -2.16 13.60
CA GLN A 289 9.06 -1.76 12.35
C GLN A 289 7.70 -1.12 12.58
N PHE A 290 7.11 -1.36 13.75
CA PHE A 290 5.86 -0.71 14.13
C PHE A 290 6.07 -0.01 15.46
N ALA A 291 5.56 1.21 15.57
CA ALA A 291 5.44 1.88 16.85
C ALA A 291 4.35 1.18 17.69
N TRP A 292 4.66 -0.01 18.20
CA TRP A 292 3.76 -0.85 18.99
C TRP A 292 3.43 -0.17 20.32
N ASP A 293 2.16 0.18 20.51
CA ASP A 293 1.65 0.44 21.85
C ASP A 293 1.63 -0.88 22.64
N ALA A 294 1.84 -0.84 23.96
CA ALA A 294 1.90 -2.02 24.82
C ALA A 294 0.68 -2.95 24.66
N ALA A 295 -0.51 -2.38 24.39
CA ALA A 295 -1.75 -3.12 24.17
C ALA A 295 -1.80 -3.89 22.83
N THR A 296 -0.90 -3.61 21.89
CA THR A 296 -0.90 -4.18 20.53
C THR A 296 0.30 -5.09 20.27
N ARG A 297 1.21 -5.26 21.25
CA ARG A 297 2.39 -6.11 21.07
C ARG A 297 1.97 -7.57 20.85
N PRO A 298 2.55 -8.26 19.84
CA PRO A 298 2.37 -9.69 19.67
C PRO A 298 2.83 -10.42 20.95
N ARG A 299 2.03 -11.36 21.45
CA ARG A 299 2.45 -12.24 22.53
C ARG A 299 3.36 -13.32 21.94
N GLY A 300 4.58 -13.43 22.44
CA GLY A 300 5.46 -14.54 22.11
C GLY A 300 4.95 -15.84 22.73
N SER A 301 5.17 -16.95 22.03
CA SER A 301 5.08 -18.31 22.56
C SER A 301 6.37 -18.70 23.24
#